data_AF-A0A8J5I9B6-F1
#
_entry.id   AF-A0A8J5I9B6-F1
#
_cell.length_a   1.000
_cell.length_b   1.000
_cell.length_c   1.000
_cell.angle_alpha   90.00
_cell.angle_beta   90.00
_cell.angle_gamma   90.00
#
_symmetry.space_group_name_H-M   'P 1'
#
loop_
_entity.id
_entity.type
_entity.pdbx_description
1 polymer ?
#
loop_
_entity_poly.entity_id
_entity_poly.type
_entity_poly.pdbx_seq_one_letter_code
_entity_poly.pdbx_strand_id
1 'polypeptide(L)'
;MVATGVFVTAAQGVVVTLRNTTVFVLPSAGSATQKLLRFEVLQGADGAAEAAEDEDEANKTKKKQATQPVPPANRITTVELFRPQGSELLALLLLVDERRLVHYELDLAAETLVLKASRSVPRSATCMTVGHLKLTSGETKYAVIVGQKTGEAVAMPFPDVDRDLKTLLGHTTSMVTHVAVNHDSSLLLTADRDEKLRVSRFPNAAIIESYCLGHAASLTKVACSAVTPDLVVSTSMDNTLKLWQMTTGKLLASETLLPGVEVSLEPLDEEASDDSGRQVAKSLINVSLAICPKTNIVAVLVNYQHVRFFEIVADEAHTLEEVEVSNEDVQSLLANEPCELLFTEDEVLAVSYKKNPFLQLFSISKESKRLSPVEAASAAFTDFRAAAASIELVDDEEKALDVLEDGLKKKKARTGEWNKKVPGEN
;
A
#
# COMPACT_ATOMS: atom_id res chain seq x y z
N MET A 1 -19.05 6.27 -5.94
CA MET A 1 -17.69 5.91 -6.40
C MET A 1 -17.11 4.87 -5.46
N VAL A 2 -17.23 3.60 -5.82
CA VAL A 2 -16.58 2.47 -5.12
C VAL A 2 -15.13 2.39 -5.61
N ALA A 3 -14.18 2.07 -4.73
CA ALA A 3 -12.73 2.07 -4.99
C ALA A 3 -12.35 1.37 -6.32
N THR A 4 -11.91 2.10 -7.33
CA THR A 4 -11.58 1.54 -8.66
C THR A 4 -10.20 0.86 -8.75
N GLY A 5 -9.48 0.69 -7.64
CA GLY A 5 -8.16 0.06 -7.60
C GLY A 5 -8.25 -1.46 -7.41
N VAL A 6 -7.38 -2.20 -8.08
CA VAL A 6 -7.15 -3.62 -7.81
C VAL A 6 -5.84 -3.75 -7.04
N PHE A 7 -5.95 -4.23 -5.80
CA PHE A 7 -4.82 -4.35 -4.89
C PHE A 7 -4.30 -5.78 -4.88
N VAL A 8 -2.99 -5.96 -4.73
CA VAL A 8 -2.38 -7.28 -4.59
C VAL A 8 -1.42 -7.34 -3.40
N THR A 9 -1.48 -8.43 -2.65
CA THR A 9 -0.56 -8.72 -1.56
C THR A 9 -0.26 -10.22 -1.52
N ALA A 10 0.86 -10.61 -0.94
CA ALA A 10 1.28 -12.01 -0.89
C ALA A 10 2.06 -12.30 0.39
N ALA A 11 1.87 -13.50 0.92
CA ALA A 11 2.57 -13.99 2.09
C ALA A 11 2.67 -15.51 2.04
N GLN A 12 3.88 -16.07 2.18
CA GLN A 12 4.13 -17.51 2.30
C GLN A 12 3.37 -18.36 1.26
N GLY A 13 3.55 -18.03 -0.02
CA GLY A 13 2.95 -18.75 -1.15
C GLY A 13 1.48 -18.46 -1.40
N VAL A 14 0.83 -17.59 -0.63
CA VAL A 14 -0.56 -17.18 -0.82
C VAL A 14 -0.58 -15.80 -1.47
N VAL A 15 -1.33 -15.66 -2.56
CA VAL A 15 -1.54 -14.38 -3.24
C VAL A 15 -2.99 -13.96 -3.08
N VAL A 16 -3.19 -12.72 -2.66
CA VAL A 16 -4.52 -12.12 -2.49
C VAL A 16 -4.65 -10.96 -3.46
N THR A 17 -5.73 -10.94 -4.23
CA THR A 17 -6.15 -9.77 -5.02
C THR A 17 -7.50 -9.28 -4.53
N LEU A 18 -7.64 -7.96 -4.37
CA LEU A 18 -8.85 -7.32 -3.87
C LEU A 18 -9.33 -6.28 -4.86
N ARG A 19 -10.61 -6.39 -5.25
CA ARG A 19 -11.30 -5.40 -6.06
C ARG A 19 -12.64 -5.08 -5.41
N ASN A 20 -12.89 -3.80 -5.14
CA ASN A 20 -14.05 -3.35 -4.37
C ASN A 20 -14.14 -4.13 -3.03
N THR A 21 -15.25 -4.79 -2.75
CA THR A 21 -15.48 -5.59 -1.54
C THR A 21 -15.15 -7.07 -1.69
N THR A 22 -14.61 -7.49 -2.83
CA THR A 22 -14.38 -8.91 -3.13
C THR A 22 -12.91 -9.26 -3.02
N VAL A 23 -12.58 -10.13 -2.06
CA VAL A 23 -11.25 -10.69 -1.86
C VAL A 23 -11.16 -12.02 -2.59
N PHE A 24 -10.13 -12.17 -3.43
CA PHE A 24 -9.79 -13.42 -4.07
C PHE A 24 -8.47 -13.92 -3.52
N VAL A 25 -8.42 -15.18 -3.12
CA VAL A 25 -7.24 -15.81 -2.51
C VAL A 25 -6.81 -16.99 -3.36
N LEU A 26 -5.55 -16.97 -3.76
CA LEU A 26 -4.89 -18.06 -4.47
C LEU A 26 -3.85 -18.72 -3.54
N PRO A 27 -4.17 -19.87 -2.93
CA PRO A 27 -3.23 -20.62 -2.12
C PRO A 27 -2.24 -21.39 -3.02
N SER A 28 -0.94 -21.19 -2.78
CA SER A 28 0.17 -21.82 -3.51
C SER A 28 0.24 -21.46 -4.99
N ALA A 29 0.84 -20.30 -5.28
CA ALA A 29 1.11 -19.80 -6.64
C ALA A 29 1.87 -20.79 -7.56
N GLY A 30 2.49 -21.84 -7.03
CA GLY A 30 3.29 -22.83 -7.77
C GLY A 30 2.72 -24.26 -7.83
N SER A 31 1.58 -24.56 -7.22
CA SER A 31 1.00 -25.92 -7.24
C SER A 31 0.05 -26.14 -8.42
N ALA A 32 -0.07 -27.39 -8.88
CA ALA A 32 -0.97 -27.79 -9.97
C ALA A 32 -2.45 -27.89 -9.53
N THR A 33 -2.74 -27.91 -8.23
CA THR A 33 -4.11 -27.96 -7.67
C THR A 33 -4.45 -26.62 -7.06
N GLN A 34 -4.91 -25.68 -7.88
CA GLN A 34 -5.21 -24.32 -7.46
C GLN A 34 -6.71 -24.16 -7.26
N LYS A 35 -7.14 -23.99 -6.00
CA LYS A 35 -8.52 -23.63 -5.68
C LYS A 35 -8.57 -22.14 -5.35
N LEU A 36 -9.24 -21.36 -6.19
CA LEU A 36 -9.48 -19.95 -5.93
C LEU A 36 -10.57 -19.81 -4.86
N LEU A 37 -10.24 -19.18 -3.73
CA LEU A 37 -11.22 -18.84 -2.71
C LEU A 37 -11.72 -17.41 -2.95
N ARG A 38 -13.02 -17.20 -2.69
CA ARG A 38 -13.67 -15.89 -2.83
C ARG A 38 -14.36 -15.54 -1.53
N PHE A 39 -14.12 -14.32 -1.07
CA PHE A 39 -14.74 -13.77 0.12
C PHE A 39 -15.28 -12.37 -0.16
N GLU A 40 -16.27 -11.96 0.63
CA GLU A 40 -16.73 -10.58 0.67
C GLU A 40 -16.31 -9.96 1.99
N VAL A 41 -15.78 -8.75 1.91
CA VAL A 41 -15.35 -7.96 3.07
C VAL A 41 -16.21 -6.72 3.21
N LEU A 42 -16.11 -6.08 4.38
CA LEU A 42 -16.77 -4.82 4.72
C LEU A 42 -18.32 -4.90 4.78
N GLN A 43 -18.88 -6.12 4.78
CA GLN A 43 -20.26 -6.36 5.16
C GLN A 43 -20.41 -6.23 6.68
N GLY A 44 -21.22 -5.27 7.15
CA GLY A 44 -21.52 -5.09 8.58
C GLY A 44 -20.39 -4.50 9.43
N ALA A 45 -19.29 -4.04 8.83
CA ALA A 45 -18.14 -3.45 9.53
C ALA A 45 -18.45 -2.11 10.25
N ASP A 46 -19.67 -1.59 10.10
CA ASP A 46 -20.17 -0.38 10.75
C ASP A 46 -20.93 -0.67 12.06
N GLY A 47 -21.19 -1.95 12.40
CA GLY A 47 -21.93 -2.34 13.60
C GLY A 47 -21.11 -2.55 14.87
N ALA A 48 -19.79 -2.37 14.83
CA ALA A 48 -18.88 -2.81 15.90
C ALA A 48 -18.26 -1.70 16.76
N ALA A 49 -18.57 -0.41 16.53
CA ALA A 49 -17.96 0.67 17.32
C ALA A 49 -18.79 1.96 17.37
N GLU A 50 -20.03 1.91 17.83
CA GLU A 50 -20.67 3.05 18.49
C GLU A 50 -21.52 2.52 19.66
N ALA A 51 -20.87 2.28 20.81
CA ALA A 51 -21.59 2.33 22.08
C ALA A 51 -21.98 3.80 22.29
N ALA A 52 -23.16 4.16 21.78
CA ALA A 52 -23.77 5.45 21.99
C ALA A 52 -23.98 5.66 23.50
N GLU A 53 -23.41 6.74 24.03
CA GLU A 53 -23.81 7.27 25.33
C GLU A 53 -25.24 7.82 25.20
N ASP A 54 -26.07 7.45 26.19
CA ASP A 54 -27.48 7.80 26.34
C ASP A 54 -27.73 9.31 26.61
N GLU A 55 -29.01 9.65 26.44
CA GLU A 55 -29.76 10.88 26.81
C GLU A 55 -29.74 11.99 25.73
N ASP A 56 -30.86 12.40 25.12
CA ASP A 56 -32.12 12.79 25.76
C ASP A 56 -33.29 12.86 24.74
N GLU A 57 -34.49 12.45 25.16
CA GLU A 57 -35.74 12.64 24.43
C GLU A 57 -36.20 14.11 24.49
N ALA A 58 -36.57 14.71 23.34
CA ALA A 58 -37.89 15.33 23.16
C ALA A 58 -38.11 15.95 21.76
N ASN A 59 -39.23 15.52 21.16
CA ASN A 59 -40.18 16.29 20.33
C ASN A 59 -40.08 16.29 18.78
N LYS A 60 -40.75 15.27 18.22
CA LYS A 60 -41.79 15.26 17.17
C LYS A 60 -41.62 16.00 15.81
N THR A 61 -41.75 15.12 14.80
CA THR A 61 -42.54 15.23 13.55
C THR A 61 -41.99 16.01 12.36
N LYS A 62 -41.49 15.25 11.38
CA LYS A 62 -41.93 15.31 9.97
C LYS A 62 -41.55 14.00 9.26
N LYS A 63 -42.55 13.31 8.69
CA LYS A 63 -42.36 12.18 7.76
C LYS A 63 -41.47 12.65 6.60
N LYS A 64 -40.22 12.18 6.54
CA LYS A 64 -39.42 12.13 5.31
C LYS A 64 -39.38 10.68 4.86
N GLN A 65 -39.68 10.46 3.58
CA GLN A 65 -39.53 9.18 2.89
C GLN A 65 -38.15 8.59 3.21
N ALA A 66 -38.14 7.31 3.57
CA ALA A 66 -36.91 6.55 3.78
C ALA A 66 -36.20 6.37 2.42
N THR A 67 -35.36 7.33 2.05
CA THR A 67 -34.19 7.03 1.24
C THR A 67 -33.37 6.05 2.05
N GLN A 68 -33.16 4.84 1.52
CA GLN A 68 -32.19 3.92 2.10
C GLN A 68 -30.88 4.69 2.31
N PRO A 69 -30.22 4.56 3.48
CA PRO A 69 -28.90 5.14 3.65
C PRO A 69 -28.01 4.59 2.54
N VAL A 70 -27.46 5.49 1.72
CA VAL A 70 -26.46 5.11 0.72
C VAL A 70 -25.34 4.40 1.50
N PRO A 71 -25.00 3.14 1.16
CA PRO A 71 -23.94 2.44 1.87
C PRO A 71 -22.66 3.28 1.80
N PRO A 72 -21.88 3.37 2.89
CA PRO A 72 -20.65 4.14 2.88
C PRO A 72 -19.78 3.67 1.71
N ALA A 73 -19.21 4.63 1.00
CA ALA A 73 -18.33 4.36 -0.12
C ALA A 73 -17.02 3.79 0.42
N ASN A 74 -17.00 2.51 0.78
CA ASN A 74 -15.88 1.78 1.37
C ASN A 74 -14.67 1.74 0.41
N ARG A 75 -13.92 2.85 0.32
CA ARG A 75 -12.79 2.97 -0.58
C ARG A 75 -11.55 2.35 0.06
N ILE A 76 -11.18 1.16 -0.39
CA ILE A 76 -9.91 0.55 0.02
C ILE A 76 -8.74 1.33 -0.61
N THR A 77 -7.70 1.52 0.18
CA THR A 77 -6.51 2.31 -0.17
C THR A 77 -5.21 1.54 0.01
N THR A 78 -5.16 0.55 0.90
CA THR A 78 -4.00 -0.32 1.10
C THR A 78 -4.45 -1.67 1.62
N VAL A 79 -3.73 -2.72 1.22
CA VAL A 79 -3.95 -4.10 1.64
C VAL A 79 -2.61 -4.67 2.08
N GLU A 80 -2.58 -5.31 3.24
CA GLU A 80 -1.41 -6.03 3.75
C GLU A 80 -1.82 -7.44 4.19
N LEU A 81 -0.96 -8.42 3.92
CA LEU A 81 -1.17 -9.82 4.30
C LEU A 81 0.12 -10.36 4.92
N PHE A 82 0.00 -11.01 6.08
CA PHE A 82 1.14 -11.71 6.69
C PHE A 82 0.66 -12.84 7.61
N ARG A 83 1.53 -13.82 7.88
CA ARG A 83 1.28 -14.87 8.90
C ARG A 83 2.06 -14.54 10.18
N PRO A 84 1.39 -14.29 11.31
CA PRO A 84 2.07 -14.14 12.61
C PRO A 84 2.82 -15.42 13.01
N GLN A 85 3.98 -15.29 13.65
CA GLN A 85 4.75 -16.44 14.12
C GLN A 85 3.93 -17.28 15.11
N GLY A 86 3.82 -18.58 14.83
CA GLY A 86 3.06 -19.52 15.65
C GLY A 86 1.54 -19.49 15.43
N SER A 87 1.05 -18.71 14.47
CA SER A 87 -0.35 -18.74 14.02
C SER A 87 -0.47 -19.56 12.72
N GLU A 88 -1.48 -20.42 12.65
CA GLU A 88 -1.89 -21.08 11.41
C GLU A 88 -2.69 -20.13 10.50
N LEU A 89 -3.29 -19.09 11.08
CA LEU A 89 -4.14 -18.11 10.40
C LEU A 89 -3.30 -16.98 9.80
N LEU A 90 -3.71 -16.53 8.62
CA LEU A 90 -3.20 -15.32 7.97
C LEU A 90 -3.97 -14.09 8.46
N ALA A 91 -3.26 -12.98 8.65
CA ALA A 91 -3.86 -11.68 8.97
C ALA A 91 -3.96 -10.86 7.68
N LEU A 92 -5.18 -10.51 7.28
CA LEU A 92 -5.49 -9.61 6.17
C LEU A 92 -5.91 -8.25 6.73
N LEU A 93 -5.11 -7.23 6.47
CA LEU A 93 -5.34 -5.86 6.93
C LEU A 93 -5.76 -4.98 5.76
N LEU A 94 -6.84 -4.21 5.95
CA LEU A 94 -7.39 -3.28 4.96
C LEU A 94 -7.42 -1.88 5.53
N LEU A 95 -6.98 -0.91 4.72
CA LEU A 95 -7.13 0.51 5.01
C LEU A 95 -8.29 1.06 4.17
N VAL A 96 -9.38 1.45 4.83
CA VAL A 96 -10.64 1.88 4.22
C VAL A 96 -10.87 3.36 4.48
N ASP A 97 -11.22 4.11 3.44
CA ASP A 97 -11.48 5.55 3.44
C ASP A 97 -10.36 6.38 4.06
N GLU A 98 -9.13 5.85 4.00
CA GLU A 98 -7.94 6.41 4.65
C GLU A 98 -8.07 6.57 6.18
N ARG A 99 -9.19 6.18 6.79
CA ARG A 99 -9.56 6.55 8.16
C ARG A 99 -9.87 5.35 9.04
N ARG A 100 -9.95 4.15 8.45
CA ARG A 100 -10.34 2.93 9.14
C ARG A 100 -9.38 1.80 8.80
N LEU A 101 -8.81 1.17 9.82
CA LEU A 101 -8.06 -0.08 9.71
C LEU A 101 -9.00 -1.22 10.05
N VAL A 102 -9.08 -2.21 9.17
CA VAL A 102 -9.91 -3.41 9.33
C VAL A 102 -9.01 -4.64 9.30
N HIS A 103 -9.18 -5.54 10.26
CA HIS A 103 -8.41 -6.78 10.39
C HIS A 103 -9.32 -7.99 10.21
N TYR A 104 -9.01 -8.81 9.21
CA TYR A 104 -9.59 -10.12 8.99
C TYR A 104 -8.58 -11.23 9.27
N GLU A 105 -9.04 -12.32 9.87
CA GLU A 105 -8.31 -13.58 9.93
C GLU A 105 -8.77 -14.49 8.78
N LEU A 106 -7.81 -14.98 8.01
CA LEU A 106 -8.00 -15.91 6.90
C LEU A 106 -7.53 -17.30 7.31
N ASP A 107 -8.47 -18.23 7.37
CA ASP A 107 -8.22 -19.66 7.56
C ASP A 107 -8.34 -20.36 6.19
N LEU A 108 -7.21 -20.84 5.68
CA LEU A 108 -7.16 -21.56 4.40
C LEU A 108 -7.71 -22.98 4.50
N ALA A 109 -7.61 -23.62 5.68
CA ALA A 109 -8.07 -24.99 5.88
C ALA A 109 -9.60 -25.03 6.06
N ALA A 110 -10.15 -24.05 6.78
CA ALA A 110 -11.59 -23.90 6.96
C ALA A 110 -12.26 -23.12 5.81
N GLU A 111 -11.47 -22.50 4.92
CA GLU A 111 -11.95 -21.61 3.85
C GLU A 111 -12.85 -20.50 4.42
N THR A 112 -12.40 -19.86 5.50
CA THR A 112 -13.14 -18.78 6.17
C THR A 112 -12.34 -17.49 6.24
N LEU A 113 -13.04 -16.37 6.15
CA LEU A 113 -12.50 -15.03 6.37
C LEU A 113 -13.33 -14.34 7.44
N VAL A 114 -12.75 -14.10 8.62
CA VAL A 114 -13.47 -13.63 9.81
C VAL A 114 -13.00 -12.23 10.18
N LEU A 115 -13.93 -11.29 10.28
CA LEU A 115 -13.63 -9.94 10.80
C LEU A 115 -13.28 -10.04 12.29
N LYS A 116 -12.10 -9.54 12.68
CA LYS A 116 -11.63 -9.56 14.07
C LYS A 116 -11.68 -8.19 14.73
N ALA A 117 -11.28 -7.15 14.00
CA ALA A 117 -11.23 -5.80 14.52
C ALA A 117 -11.47 -4.76 13.41
N SER A 118 -12.01 -3.62 13.81
CA SER A 118 -12.26 -2.46 12.95
C SER A 118 -12.09 -1.21 13.79
N ARG A 119 -11.12 -0.37 13.45
CA ARG A 119 -10.78 0.81 14.24
C ARG A 119 -10.57 2.03 13.37
N SER A 120 -10.88 3.22 13.91
CA SER A 120 -10.51 4.46 13.25
C SER A 120 -9.03 4.80 13.48
N VAL A 121 -8.37 5.27 12.42
CA VAL A 121 -7.05 5.89 12.47
C VAL A 121 -7.25 7.40 12.70
N PRO A 122 -6.47 8.05 13.60
CA PRO A 122 -6.71 9.45 14.01
C PRO A 122 -6.75 10.46 12.88
N ARG A 123 -5.96 10.20 11.83
CA ARG A 123 -5.81 11.06 10.66
C ARG A 123 -5.90 10.20 9.40
N SER A 124 -6.17 10.86 8.28
CA SER A 124 -6.17 10.22 6.97
C SER A 124 -4.77 9.60 6.73
N ALA A 125 -4.78 8.31 6.49
CA ALA A 125 -3.65 7.47 6.25
C ALA A 125 -3.33 7.42 4.75
N THR A 126 -2.04 7.41 4.43
CA THR A 126 -1.53 7.35 3.06
C THR A 126 -1.04 5.96 2.68
N CYS A 127 -0.59 5.19 3.67
CA CYS A 127 0.02 3.89 3.48
C CYS A 127 0.03 3.12 4.81
N MET A 128 0.25 1.81 4.71
CA MET A 128 0.36 0.89 5.84
C MET A 128 1.48 -0.10 5.55
N THR A 129 2.15 -0.57 6.61
CA THR A 129 3.06 -1.71 6.56
C THR A 129 3.04 -2.44 7.92
N VAL A 130 3.65 -3.62 8.00
CA VAL A 130 3.74 -4.40 9.24
C VAL A 130 5.20 -4.58 9.63
N GLY A 131 5.55 -4.10 10.82
CA GLY A 131 6.85 -4.34 11.45
C GLY A 131 6.78 -5.50 12.44
N HIS A 132 7.91 -6.17 12.65
CA HIS A 132 8.04 -7.21 13.67
C HIS A 132 9.19 -6.92 14.64
N LEU A 133 9.08 -7.41 15.88
CA LEU A 133 10.04 -7.22 16.94
C LEU A 133 10.36 -8.57 17.57
N LYS A 134 11.58 -9.06 17.35
CA LYS A 134 12.08 -10.28 17.98
C LYS A 134 12.56 -9.96 19.39
N LEU A 135 11.88 -10.52 20.39
CA LEU A 135 12.24 -10.35 21.80
C LEU A 135 13.37 -11.32 22.18
N THR A 136 14.09 -11.00 23.25
CA THR A 136 15.12 -11.88 23.82
C THR A 136 14.58 -13.22 24.31
N SER A 137 13.26 -13.30 24.56
CA SER A 137 12.55 -14.54 24.87
C SER A 137 12.37 -15.47 23.66
N GLY A 138 12.64 -15.00 22.44
CA GLY A 138 12.35 -15.71 21.19
C GLY A 138 10.94 -15.47 20.65
N GLU A 139 10.09 -14.76 21.38
CA GLU A 139 8.76 -14.33 20.93
C GLU A 139 8.89 -13.19 19.91
N THR A 140 8.15 -13.25 18.81
CA THR A 140 8.03 -12.14 17.86
C THR A 140 6.71 -11.40 18.08
N LYS A 141 6.81 -10.10 18.35
CA LYS A 141 5.64 -9.20 18.40
C LYS A 141 5.50 -8.45 17.09
N TYR A 142 4.29 -8.09 16.73
CA TYR A 142 4.00 -7.38 15.49
C TYR A 142 3.38 -6.02 15.78
N ALA A 143 3.61 -5.08 14.88
CA ALA A 143 2.96 -3.78 14.92
C ALA A 143 2.54 -3.36 13.52
N VAL A 144 1.31 -2.87 13.39
CA VAL A 144 0.82 -2.23 12.17
C VAL A 144 1.26 -0.78 12.20
N ILE A 145 2.02 -0.37 11.21
CA ILE A 145 2.57 0.98 11.07
C ILE A 145 1.80 1.69 9.96
N VAL A 146 1.32 2.89 10.24
CA VAL A 146 0.51 3.68 9.32
C VAL A 146 1.11 5.07 9.16
N GLY A 147 1.43 5.44 7.92
CA GLY A 147 1.81 6.79 7.54
C GLY A 147 0.57 7.66 7.34
N GLN A 148 0.63 8.92 7.77
CA GLN A 148 -0.51 9.84 7.77
C GLN A 148 -0.24 11.10 6.94
N LYS A 149 -1.32 11.67 6.38
CA LYS A 149 -1.30 12.94 5.66
C LYS A 149 -0.85 14.13 6.53
N THR A 150 -0.90 14.00 7.85
CA THR A 150 -0.39 15.02 8.78
C THR A 150 1.14 15.01 8.93
N GLY A 151 1.83 14.04 8.31
CA GLY A 151 3.28 13.87 8.44
C GLY A 151 3.69 12.88 9.53
N GLU A 152 2.74 12.32 10.27
CA GLU A 152 3.00 11.38 11.36
C GLU A 152 3.06 9.94 10.85
N ALA A 153 3.95 9.13 11.45
CA ALA A 153 3.87 7.68 11.37
C ALA A 153 3.47 7.14 12.74
N VAL A 154 2.39 6.37 12.80
CA VAL A 154 1.86 5.78 14.02
C VAL A 154 1.96 4.26 13.98
N ALA A 155 2.07 3.62 15.14
CA ALA A 155 2.06 2.17 15.28
C ALA A 155 0.97 1.69 16.22
N MET A 156 0.35 0.57 15.87
CA MET A 156 -0.61 -0.17 16.70
C MET A 156 -0.06 -1.57 16.95
N PRO A 157 -0.14 -2.10 18.19
CA PRO A 157 0.24 -3.48 18.44
C PRO A 157 -0.71 -4.42 17.69
N PHE A 158 -0.19 -5.55 17.20
CA PHE A 158 -0.98 -6.61 16.58
C PHE A 158 -0.84 -7.90 17.41
N PRO A 159 -1.92 -8.68 17.64
CA PRO A 159 -3.26 -8.58 17.04
C PRO A 159 -4.18 -7.53 17.69
N ASP A 160 -3.78 -6.96 18.82
CA ASP A 160 -4.56 -6.02 19.64
C ASP A 160 -4.65 -4.61 19.01
N VAL A 161 -5.07 -4.52 17.75
CA VAL A 161 -5.07 -3.25 17.02
C VAL A 161 -5.95 -2.18 17.69
N ASP A 162 -6.94 -2.57 18.48
CA ASP A 162 -7.83 -1.66 19.21
C ASP A 162 -7.18 -1.00 20.43
N ARG A 163 -5.99 -1.43 20.85
CA ARG A 163 -5.24 -0.78 21.93
C ARG A 163 -4.71 0.59 21.50
N ASP A 164 -4.17 1.30 22.49
CA ASP A 164 -3.55 2.61 22.31
C ASP A 164 -2.49 2.58 21.19
N LEU A 165 -2.68 3.47 20.22
CA LEU A 165 -1.68 3.73 19.18
C LEU A 165 -0.56 4.61 19.73
N LYS A 166 0.64 4.45 19.16
CA LYS A 166 1.80 5.27 19.50
C LYS A 166 2.30 6.02 18.27
N THR A 167 2.48 7.33 18.39
CA THR A 167 3.23 8.09 17.38
C THR A 167 4.70 7.69 17.45
N LEU A 168 5.23 7.19 16.33
CA LEU A 168 6.64 6.80 16.21
C LEU A 168 7.51 8.01 15.88
N LEU A 169 7.10 8.79 14.87
CA LEU A 169 7.79 9.99 14.40
C LEU A 169 6.81 10.94 13.71
N GLY A 170 7.26 12.17 13.43
CA GLY A 170 6.53 13.14 12.64
C GLY A 170 7.44 13.99 11.75
N HIS A 171 7.00 14.24 10.52
CA HIS A 171 7.56 15.19 9.58
C HIS A 171 6.90 16.55 9.82
N THR A 172 7.70 17.62 9.97
CA THR A 172 7.21 18.90 10.56
C THR A 172 6.30 19.71 9.64
N THR A 173 6.36 19.50 8.32
CA THR A 173 5.59 20.30 7.34
C THR A 173 5.22 19.51 6.08
N SER A 174 5.44 18.19 6.09
CA SER A 174 5.28 17.36 4.90
C SER A 174 4.40 16.15 5.18
N MET A 175 3.67 15.72 4.16
CA MET A 175 2.84 14.52 4.21
C MET A 175 3.74 13.30 4.10
N VAL A 176 3.52 12.26 4.91
CA VAL A 176 4.16 10.95 4.67
C VAL A 176 3.50 10.33 3.45
N THR A 177 4.28 10.02 2.42
CA THR A 177 3.79 9.42 1.16
C THR A 177 3.91 7.91 1.17
N HIS A 178 4.93 7.37 1.85
CA HIS A 178 5.12 5.93 2.01
C HIS A 178 5.84 5.58 3.32
N VAL A 179 5.54 4.41 3.86
CA VAL A 179 6.27 3.80 4.99
C VAL A 179 6.75 2.40 4.59
N ALA A 180 7.94 2.03 5.03
CA ALA A 180 8.48 0.68 4.86
C ALA A 180 9.32 0.30 6.08
N VAL A 181 9.41 -1.00 6.35
CA VAL A 181 10.39 -1.55 7.29
C VAL A 181 11.40 -2.37 6.51
N ASN A 182 12.65 -2.37 6.97
CA ASN A 182 13.65 -3.26 6.39
C ASN A 182 13.39 -4.72 6.79
N HIS A 183 14.12 -5.65 6.18
CA HIS A 183 13.85 -7.09 6.29
C HIS A 183 13.84 -7.63 7.73
N ASP A 184 14.75 -7.16 8.59
CA ASP A 184 14.81 -7.56 10.00
C ASP A 184 13.97 -6.67 10.93
N SER A 185 13.23 -5.71 10.37
CA SER A 185 12.46 -4.71 11.09
C SER A 185 13.26 -3.93 12.14
N SER A 186 14.56 -3.73 11.93
CA SER A 186 15.39 -2.86 12.79
C SER A 186 15.31 -1.38 12.39
N LEU A 187 14.92 -1.09 11.13
CA LEU A 187 14.81 0.25 10.57
C LEU A 187 13.40 0.51 10.02
N LEU A 188 12.88 1.69 10.33
CA LEU A 188 11.68 2.28 9.76
C LEU A 188 12.08 3.37 8.77
N LEU A 189 11.55 3.27 7.55
CA LEU A 189 11.74 4.22 6.49
C LEU A 189 10.45 4.99 6.26
N THR A 190 10.55 6.32 6.23
CA THR A 190 9.42 7.20 5.93
C THR A 190 9.79 8.16 4.81
N ALA A 191 9.04 8.06 3.72
CA ALA A 191 9.13 8.96 2.58
C ALA A 191 8.10 10.08 2.72
N ASP A 192 8.47 11.30 2.33
CA ASP A 192 7.59 12.46 2.38
C ASP A 192 7.46 13.21 1.05
N ARG A 193 6.57 14.21 1.06
CA ARG A 193 6.30 15.09 -0.08
C ARG A 193 7.42 16.10 -0.34
N ASP A 194 8.28 16.34 0.65
CA ASP A 194 9.39 17.31 0.62
C ASP A 194 10.72 16.60 0.33
N GLU A 195 10.69 15.54 -0.50
CA GLU A 195 11.85 14.82 -1.05
C GLU A 195 12.69 14.01 -0.05
N LYS A 196 12.28 13.92 1.23
CA LYS A 196 13.08 13.27 2.26
C LYS A 196 12.65 11.83 2.43
N LEU A 197 13.62 10.93 2.25
CA LEU A 197 13.54 9.57 2.76
C LEU A 197 14.31 9.52 4.08
N ARG A 198 13.56 9.48 5.19
CA ARG A 198 14.11 9.40 6.55
C ARG A 198 14.24 7.92 6.95
N VAL A 199 15.41 7.55 7.46
CA VAL A 199 15.68 6.23 8.02
C VAL A 199 15.83 6.38 9.53
N SER A 200 14.97 5.71 10.31
CA SER A 200 14.98 5.74 11.78
C SER A 200 15.00 4.33 12.34
N ARG A 201 15.46 4.15 13.58
CA ARG A 201 15.39 2.84 14.23
C ARG A 201 13.96 2.44 14.54
N PHE A 202 13.65 1.16 14.43
CA PHE A 202 12.38 0.60 14.88
C PHE A 202 12.63 -0.33 16.07
N PRO A 203 11.83 -0.27 17.16
CA PRO A 203 10.66 0.60 17.37
C PRO A 203 11.00 2.01 17.91
N ASN A 204 12.27 2.30 18.19
CA ASN A 204 12.70 3.59 18.73
C ASN A 204 12.99 4.63 17.64
N ALA A 205 11.92 5.09 16.98
CA ALA A 205 11.99 6.01 15.84
C ALA A 205 12.44 7.45 16.17
N ALA A 206 12.65 7.74 17.46
CA ALA A 206 13.33 8.96 17.88
C ALA A 206 14.80 8.99 17.47
N ILE A 207 15.42 7.82 17.28
CA ILE A 207 16.79 7.70 16.78
C ILE A 207 16.75 7.67 15.26
N ILE A 208 17.25 8.74 14.65
CA ILE A 208 17.44 8.82 13.20
C ILE A 208 18.76 8.14 12.88
N GLU A 209 18.73 7.18 11.97
CA GLU A 209 19.93 6.52 11.46
C GLU A 209 20.54 7.37 10.34
N SER A 210 19.74 7.80 9.36
CA SER A 210 20.20 8.62 8.24
C SER A 210 19.06 9.35 7.53
N TYR A 211 19.44 10.20 6.56
CA TYR A 211 18.54 10.74 5.54
C TYR A 211 19.12 10.45 4.16
N CYS A 212 18.30 9.86 3.30
CA CYS A 212 18.61 9.67 1.88
C CYS A 212 18.15 10.91 1.11
N LEU A 213 19.10 11.82 0.80
CA LEU A 213 18.84 13.12 0.18
C LEU A 213 19.33 13.16 -1.27
N GLY A 214 18.50 13.62 -2.20
CA GLY A 214 18.88 13.78 -3.61
C GLY A 214 17.77 13.62 -4.64
N HIS A 215 16.55 13.27 -4.22
CA HIS A 215 15.37 13.46 -5.06
C HIS A 215 15.05 14.95 -5.22
N ALA A 216 14.44 15.32 -6.36
CA ALA A 216 14.10 16.70 -6.71
C ALA A 216 12.59 16.98 -6.70
N ALA A 217 11.79 15.98 -6.33
CA ALA A 217 10.36 16.12 -6.05
C ALA A 217 9.89 15.04 -5.06
N SER A 218 8.62 15.13 -4.67
CA SER A 218 7.92 14.20 -3.76
C SER A 218 8.26 12.74 -4.03
N LEU A 219 8.66 12.03 -2.98
CA LEU A 219 8.81 10.57 -3.02
C LEU A 219 7.43 9.92 -3.16
N THR A 220 7.36 8.81 -3.89
CA THR A 220 6.10 8.08 -4.17
C THR A 220 6.07 6.71 -3.51
N LYS A 221 7.14 5.91 -3.67
CA LYS A 221 7.25 4.55 -3.11
C LYS A 221 8.67 4.29 -2.61
N VAL A 222 8.77 3.37 -1.66
CA VAL A 222 10.03 2.89 -1.07
C VAL A 222 9.96 1.38 -0.91
N ALA A 223 11.00 0.66 -1.31
CA ALA A 223 11.09 -0.79 -1.13
C ALA A 223 12.50 -1.18 -0.67
N CYS A 224 12.57 -2.04 0.35
CA CYS A 224 13.84 -2.53 0.90
C CYS A 224 14.24 -3.85 0.25
N SER A 225 15.53 -4.04 -0.02
CA SER A 225 16.04 -5.33 -0.46
C SER A 225 16.05 -6.33 0.71
N ALA A 226 15.56 -7.55 0.46
CA ALA A 226 15.68 -8.67 1.40
C ALA A 226 17.01 -9.43 1.23
N VAL A 227 17.59 -9.41 0.03
CA VAL A 227 18.86 -10.08 -0.28
C VAL A 227 20.05 -9.27 0.26
N THR A 228 19.95 -7.94 0.21
CA THR A 228 21.00 -7.01 0.66
C THR A 228 20.41 -6.07 1.72
N PRO A 229 20.45 -6.44 3.01
CA PRO A 229 19.65 -5.82 4.08
C PRO A 229 19.89 -4.32 4.37
N ASP A 230 20.93 -3.71 3.80
CA ASP A 230 21.26 -2.28 3.93
C ASP A 230 20.85 -1.46 2.69
N LEU A 231 20.30 -2.09 1.65
CA LEU A 231 19.92 -1.40 0.42
C LEU A 231 18.41 -1.13 0.34
N VAL A 232 18.08 0.07 -0.12
CA VAL A 232 16.71 0.50 -0.37
C VAL A 232 16.62 1.21 -1.72
N VAL A 233 15.51 1.00 -2.43
CA VAL A 233 15.18 1.79 -3.61
C VAL A 233 13.99 2.70 -3.33
N SER A 234 14.02 3.89 -3.91
CA SER A 234 12.93 4.85 -3.84
C SER A 234 12.60 5.43 -5.21
N THR A 235 11.32 5.70 -5.43
CA THR A 235 10.81 6.38 -6.62
C THR A 235 10.26 7.74 -6.25
N SER A 236 10.32 8.69 -7.18
CA SER A 236 9.85 10.05 -6.97
C SER A 236 9.10 10.57 -8.19
N MET A 237 8.32 11.63 -7.97
CA MET A 237 7.73 12.44 -9.02
C MET A 237 8.79 13.14 -9.90
N ASP A 238 10.07 13.12 -9.53
CA ASP A 238 11.18 13.63 -10.35
C ASP A 238 11.57 12.70 -11.51
N ASN A 239 10.77 11.65 -11.77
CA ASN A 239 11.00 10.63 -12.80
C ASN A 239 12.23 9.76 -12.55
N THR A 240 12.73 9.67 -11.31
CA THR A 240 13.89 8.83 -10.99
C THR A 240 13.57 7.69 -10.04
N LEU A 241 14.30 6.59 -10.24
CA LEU A 241 14.48 5.49 -9.31
C LEU A 241 15.89 5.61 -8.74
N LYS A 242 16.02 5.72 -7.42
CA LYS A 242 17.31 5.86 -6.74
C LYS A 242 17.57 4.69 -5.80
N LEU A 243 18.80 4.20 -5.80
CA LEU A 243 19.32 3.18 -4.89
C LEU A 243 20.16 3.84 -3.80
N TRP A 244 19.90 3.47 -2.55
CA TRP A 244 20.55 4.05 -1.39
C TRP A 244 21.08 3.01 -0.45
N GLN A 245 22.13 3.39 0.28
CA GLN A 245 22.55 2.72 1.49
C GLN A 245 21.80 3.29 2.69
N MET A 246 21.01 2.48 3.40
CA MET A 246 20.15 2.92 4.50
C MET A 246 20.94 3.44 5.70
N THR A 247 22.03 2.79 6.09
CA THR A 247 22.83 3.19 7.25
C THR A 247 23.55 4.52 7.07
N THR A 248 24.01 4.84 5.85
CA THR A 248 24.79 6.06 5.59
C THR A 248 23.96 7.16 4.92
N GLY A 249 22.82 6.83 4.34
CA GLY A 249 22.02 7.75 3.52
C GLY A 249 22.65 8.06 2.16
N LYS A 250 23.70 7.33 1.77
CA LYS A 250 24.46 7.60 0.53
C LYS A 250 23.67 7.16 -0.70
N LEU A 251 23.61 8.04 -1.70
CA LEU A 251 23.14 7.70 -3.05
C LEU A 251 24.17 6.81 -3.75
N LEU A 252 23.73 5.64 -4.23
CA LEU A 252 24.58 4.66 -4.90
C LEU A 252 24.36 4.67 -6.42
N ALA A 253 23.09 4.65 -6.85
CA ALA A 253 22.71 4.69 -8.27
C ALA A 253 21.43 5.51 -8.47
N SER A 254 21.23 6.04 -9.68
CA SER A 254 20.06 6.84 -10.05
C SER A 254 19.71 6.59 -11.51
N GLU A 255 18.51 6.09 -11.76
CA GLU A 255 18.01 5.77 -13.10
C GLU A 255 16.75 6.59 -13.43
N THR A 256 16.65 7.06 -14.67
CA THR A 256 15.47 7.81 -15.14
C THR A 256 14.43 6.82 -15.65
N LEU A 257 13.20 6.87 -15.12
CA LEU A 257 12.14 5.93 -15.42
C LEU A 257 11.50 6.14 -16.80
N LEU A 258 11.33 7.39 -17.24
CA LEU A 258 10.82 7.75 -18.57
C LEU A 258 11.80 8.68 -19.30
N PRO A 259 12.83 8.16 -19.97
CA PRO A 259 13.79 8.98 -20.70
C PRO A 259 13.12 9.84 -21.78
N GLY A 260 13.47 11.13 -21.85
CA GLY A 260 12.92 12.07 -22.83
C GLY A 260 11.57 12.69 -22.47
N VAL A 261 10.97 12.31 -21.33
CA VAL A 261 9.81 13.00 -20.77
C VAL A 261 10.31 14.05 -19.79
N GLU A 262 10.19 15.33 -20.16
CA GLU A 262 10.41 16.44 -19.22
C GLU A 262 9.28 16.45 -18.20
N VAL A 263 9.63 16.32 -16.93
CA VAL A 263 8.67 16.43 -15.83
C VAL A 263 8.82 17.80 -15.20
N SER A 264 7.73 18.56 -15.20
CA SER A 264 7.70 19.84 -14.49
C SER A 264 7.77 19.58 -12.99
N LEU A 265 8.77 20.16 -12.33
CA LEU A 265 8.95 20.11 -10.88
C LEU A 265 8.17 21.21 -10.16
N GLU A 266 7.51 22.12 -10.90
CA GLU A 266 6.73 23.19 -10.29
C GLU A 266 5.46 22.62 -9.62
N PRO A 267 5.12 23.09 -8.41
CA PRO A 267 3.84 22.76 -7.78
C PRO A 267 2.70 23.09 -8.74
N LEU A 268 1.68 22.22 -8.80
CA LEU A 268 0.45 22.51 -9.51
C LEU A 268 -0.29 23.65 -8.79
N ASP A 269 0.07 24.90 -9.09
CA ASP A 269 -0.85 26.02 -8.93
C ASP A 269 -1.87 25.91 -10.06
N GLU A 270 -3.15 25.82 -9.71
CA GLU A 270 -4.27 25.47 -10.61
C GLU A 270 -4.49 26.45 -11.78
N GLU A 271 -3.72 27.54 -11.90
CA GLU A 271 -3.99 28.63 -12.87
C GLU A 271 -2.85 29.05 -13.81
N ALA A 272 -1.80 28.23 -14.00
CA ALA A 272 -0.80 28.54 -15.03
C ALA A 272 -1.18 27.91 -16.40
N SER A 273 -1.94 28.65 -17.22
CA SER A 273 -2.07 28.40 -18.66
C SER A 273 -0.87 29.02 -19.39
N ASP A 274 -0.05 28.23 -20.06
CA ASP A 274 1.01 28.74 -20.91
C ASP A 274 0.52 28.87 -22.36
N ASP A 275 0.63 30.07 -22.92
CA ASP A 275 0.25 30.45 -24.29
C ASP A 275 1.22 29.90 -25.37
N SER A 276 1.98 28.84 -25.05
CA SER A 276 3.15 28.43 -25.84
C SER A 276 2.92 27.21 -26.73
N GLY A 277 1.78 26.53 -26.64
CA GLY A 277 1.43 25.38 -27.48
C GLY A 277 2.37 24.17 -27.34
N ARG A 278 3.32 24.19 -26.39
CA ARG A 278 4.10 23.02 -25.99
C ARG A 278 3.28 22.26 -24.96
N GLN A 279 2.92 21.01 -25.26
CA GLN A 279 2.36 20.11 -24.25
C GLN A 279 3.42 19.79 -23.20
N VAL A 280 3.54 20.63 -22.16
CA VAL A 280 4.23 20.25 -20.93
C VAL A 280 3.31 19.26 -20.23
N ALA A 281 3.66 17.97 -20.28
CA ALA A 281 2.87 16.95 -19.60
C ALA A 281 3.00 17.15 -18.08
N LYS A 282 2.05 17.88 -17.49
CA LYS A 282 1.85 18.01 -16.04
C LYS A 282 1.36 16.66 -15.48
N SER A 283 2.24 15.66 -15.42
CA SER A 283 1.87 14.28 -15.07
C SER A 283 2.25 13.98 -13.61
N LEU A 284 1.25 13.76 -12.77
CA LEU A 284 1.43 13.01 -11.53
C LEU A 284 1.89 11.60 -11.89
N ILE A 285 3.14 11.27 -11.57
CA ILE A 285 3.67 9.94 -11.82
C ILE A 285 3.10 8.99 -10.77
N ASN A 286 2.18 8.11 -11.16
CA ASN A 286 1.75 7.00 -10.33
C ASN A 286 2.73 5.85 -10.51
N VAL A 287 3.28 5.34 -9.39
CA VAL A 287 4.29 4.29 -9.42
C VAL A 287 3.89 3.12 -8.52
N SER A 288 3.92 1.91 -9.09
CA SER A 288 4.04 0.66 -8.31
C SER A 288 5.49 0.23 -8.32
N LEU A 289 6.01 -0.17 -7.16
CA LEU A 289 7.41 -0.55 -6.95
C LEU A 289 7.45 -1.84 -6.14
N ALA A 290 8.15 -2.85 -6.64
CA ALA A 290 8.36 -4.12 -5.94
C ALA A 290 9.79 -4.61 -6.14
N ILE A 291 10.37 -5.25 -5.11
CA ILE A 291 11.67 -5.94 -5.18
C ILE A 291 11.46 -7.42 -4.93
N CYS A 292 12.06 -8.26 -5.78
CA CYS A 292 12.06 -9.70 -5.60
C CYS A 292 12.89 -10.06 -4.37
N PRO A 293 12.32 -10.78 -3.38
CA PRO A 293 12.99 -11.06 -2.12
C PRO A 293 14.21 -11.98 -2.24
N LYS A 294 14.40 -12.68 -3.38
CA LYS A 294 15.52 -13.62 -3.59
C LYS A 294 16.52 -13.18 -4.66
N THR A 295 16.11 -12.44 -5.69
CA THR A 295 16.96 -12.17 -6.87
C THR A 295 17.31 -10.69 -7.06
N ASN A 296 16.87 -9.80 -6.15
CA ASN A 296 17.10 -8.35 -6.22
C ASN A 296 16.55 -7.66 -7.48
N ILE A 297 15.69 -8.35 -8.24
CA ILE A 297 14.99 -7.76 -9.38
C ILE A 297 13.97 -6.75 -8.85
N VAL A 298 14.05 -5.52 -9.33
CA VAL A 298 13.11 -4.44 -9.07
C VAL A 298 12.16 -4.33 -10.25
N ALA A 299 10.86 -4.38 -10.00
CA ALA A 299 9.84 -4.13 -11.01
C ALA A 299 9.17 -2.79 -10.72
N VAL A 300 9.07 -1.95 -11.75
CA VAL A 300 8.48 -0.61 -11.66
C VAL A 300 7.38 -0.48 -12.70
N LEU A 301 6.18 -0.12 -12.28
CA LEU A 301 5.09 0.29 -13.16
C LEU A 301 4.89 1.79 -13.02
N VAL A 302 4.93 2.50 -14.14
CA VAL A 302 4.77 3.95 -14.21
C VAL A 302 3.51 4.30 -15.00
N ASN A 303 2.63 5.10 -14.41
CA ASN A 303 1.39 5.62 -15.00
C ASN A 303 0.47 4.54 -15.61
N TYR A 304 0.54 3.30 -15.11
CA TYR A 304 -0.19 2.15 -15.65
C TYR A 304 0.15 1.81 -17.12
N GLN A 305 1.18 2.43 -17.68
CA GLN A 305 1.48 2.43 -19.12
C GLN A 305 2.91 2.00 -19.44
N HIS A 306 3.81 2.01 -18.47
CA HIS A 306 5.20 1.63 -18.68
C HIS A 306 5.66 0.69 -17.58
N VAL A 307 6.11 -0.50 -17.94
CA VAL A 307 6.74 -1.45 -17.00
C VAL A 307 8.22 -1.52 -17.32
N ARG A 308 9.06 -1.38 -16.29
CA ARG A 308 10.52 -1.53 -16.39
C ARG A 308 11.03 -2.44 -15.27
N PHE A 309 12.13 -3.12 -15.57
CA PHE A 309 12.78 -4.03 -14.65
C PHE A 309 14.23 -3.60 -14.46
N PHE A 310 14.69 -3.63 -13.22
CA PHE A 310 16.07 -3.35 -12.86
C PHE A 310 16.59 -4.47 -11.96
N GLU A 311 17.89 -4.59 -11.84
CA GLU A 311 18.55 -5.48 -10.90
C GLU A 311 19.48 -4.68 -10.01
N ILE A 312 19.37 -4.90 -8.70
CA ILE A 312 20.33 -4.37 -7.74
C ILE A 312 21.53 -5.32 -7.72
N VAL A 313 22.62 -4.91 -8.38
CA VAL A 313 23.86 -5.67 -8.41
C VAL A 313 24.69 -5.26 -7.20
N ALA A 314 24.74 -6.14 -6.20
CA ALA A 314 25.45 -5.90 -4.95
C ALA A 314 26.96 -6.18 -5.07
N ASP A 315 27.62 -5.56 -6.06
CA ASP A 315 29.08 -5.53 -6.18
C ASP A 315 29.71 -4.44 -5.29
N GLU A 316 31.01 -4.14 -5.44
CA GLU A 316 31.67 -3.10 -4.61
C GLU A 316 31.08 -1.69 -4.82
N ALA A 317 30.46 -1.42 -5.97
CA ALA A 317 29.90 -0.11 -6.32
C ALA A 317 28.40 0.00 -6.03
N HIS A 318 27.70 -1.14 -5.92
CA HIS A 318 26.26 -1.25 -5.81
C HIS A 318 25.55 -0.50 -6.95
N THR A 319 25.43 -1.14 -8.11
CA THR A 319 24.81 -0.55 -9.30
C THR A 319 23.34 -0.98 -9.44
N LEU A 320 22.63 -0.24 -10.30
CA LEU A 320 21.26 -0.55 -10.70
C LEU A 320 21.27 -0.77 -12.22
N GLU A 321 21.15 -2.03 -12.65
CA GLU A 321 21.23 -2.40 -14.06
C GLU A 321 19.84 -2.66 -14.63
N GLU A 322 19.54 -2.13 -15.82
CA GLU A 322 18.26 -2.41 -16.47
C GLU A 322 18.20 -3.85 -17.01
N VAL A 323 17.14 -4.56 -16.62
CA VAL A 323 16.86 -5.92 -17.11
C VAL A 323 15.96 -5.78 -18.33
N GLU A 324 16.56 -5.93 -19.52
CA GLU A 324 15.81 -5.93 -20.76
C GLU A 324 14.85 -7.13 -20.81
N VAL A 325 13.57 -6.85 -20.98
CA VAL A 325 12.51 -7.83 -21.25
C VAL A 325 12.01 -7.63 -22.67
N SER A 326 11.63 -8.71 -23.35
CA SER A 326 11.12 -8.62 -24.71
C SER A 326 9.92 -7.67 -24.82
N ASN A 327 9.90 -6.83 -25.87
CA ASN A 327 8.83 -5.84 -26.05
C ASN A 327 7.45 -6.51 -26.18
N GLU A 328 7.38 -7.69 -26.80
CA GLU A 328 6.15 -8.47 -26.90
C GLU A 328 5.56 -8.83 -25.52
N ASP A 329 6.41 -9.27 -24.58
CA ASP A 329 5.99 -9.61 -23.23
C ASP A 329 5.53 -8.37 -22.45
N VAL A 330 6.22 -7.24 -22.61
CA VAL A 330 5.82 -5.96 -22.01
C VAL A 330 4.49 -5.47 -22.57
N GLN A 331 4.27 -5.56 -23.89
CA GLN A 331 2.98 -5.22 -24.49
C GLN A 331 1.86 -6.13 -24.00
N SER A 332 2.14 -7.41 -23.79
CA SER A 332 1.18 -8.36 -23.22
C SER A 332 0.75 -7.96 -21.81
N LEU A 333 1.68 -7.53 -20.95
CA LEU A 333 1.37 -6.96 -19.64
C LEU A 333 0.48 -5.72 -19.78
N LEU A 334 0.84 -4.78 -20.66
CA LEU A 334 0.13 -3.51 -20.76
C LEU A 334 -1.29 -3.64 -21.34
N ALA A 335 -1.59 -4.71 -22.06
CA ALA A 335 -2.87 -4.92 -22.73
C ALA A 335 -4.10 -4.82 -21.80
N ASN A 336 -3.95 -5.19 -20.53
CA ASN A 336 -5.06 -5.24 -19.56
C ASN A 336 -5.04 -4.11 -18.52
N GLU A 337 -4.23 -3.06 -18.73
CA GLU A 337 -4.08 -1.92 -17.81
C GLU A 337 -3.63 -2.38 -16.40
N PRO A 338 -2.33 -2.73 -16.22
CA PRO A 338 -1.80 -3.17 -14.95
C PRO A 338 -1.97 -2.07 -13.89
N CYS A 339 -2.21 -2.46 -12.64
CA CYS A 339 -2.48 -1.56 -11.51
C CYS A 339 -1.36 -1.62 -10.47
N GLU A 340 -1.03 -2.81 -10.00
CA GLU A 340 0.01 -3.04 -9.00
C GLU A 340 0.89 -4.23 -9.39
N LEU A 341 2.16 -4.13 -9.00
CA LEU A 341 3.19 -5.15 -9.16
C LEU A 341 3.65 -5.62 -7.78
N LEU A 342 3.82 -6.93 -7.62
CA LEU A 342 4.33 -7.53 -6.40
C LEU A 342 5.15 -8.77 -6.73
N PHE A 343 6.24 -9.01 -6.01
CA PHE A 343 6.91 -10.31 -6.05
C PHE A 343 6.47 -11.19 -4.90
N THR A 344 6.18 -12.45 -5.19
CA THR A 344 5.97 -13.48 -4.16
C THR A 344 7.32 -13.94 -3.58
N GLU A 345 7.27 -14.64 -2.45
CA GLU A 345 8.44 -15.30 -1.85
C GLU A 345 9.05 -16.37 -2.78
N ASP A 346 8.30 -16.84 -3.79
CA ASP A 346 8.69 -17.86 -4.76
C ASP A 346 9.22 -17.26 -6.08
N GLU A 347 9.62 -15.98 -6.09
CA GLU A 347 10.20 -15.28 -7.26
C GLU A 347 9.22 -15.06 -8.42
N VAL A 348 7.92 -15.23 -8.15
CA VAL A 348 6.87 -15.02 -9.14
C VAL A 348 6.42 -13.56 -9.07
N LEU A 349 6.38 -12.90 -10.22
CA LEU A 349 5.79 -11.57 -10.36
C LEU A 349 4.27 -11.72 -10.46
N ALA A 350 3.57 -11.20 -9.45
CA ALA A 350 2.13 -11.01 -9.47
C ALA A 350 1.80 -9.62 -10.02
N VAL A 351 0.92 -9.58 -11.03
CA VAL A 351 0.45 -8.35 -11.66
C VAL A 351 -1.05 -8.28 -11.50
N SER A 352 -1.54 -7.22 -10.86
CA SER A 352 -2.97 -6.92 -10.81
C SER A 352 -3.38 -6.04 -11.99
N TYR A 353 -4.62 -6.18 -12.45
CA TYR A 353 -5.13 -5.45 -13.61
C TYR A 353 -6.48 -4.83 -13.33
N LYS A 354 -6.74 -3.69 -13.97
CA LYS A 354 -8.04 -3.02 -13.91
C LYS A 354 -9.13 -3.82 -14.64
N LYS A 355 -8.75 -4.46 -15.74
CA LYS A 355 -9.60 -5.30 -16.58
C LYS A 355 -9.30 -6.78 -16.33
N ASN A 356 -10.19 -7.65 -16.79
CA ASN A 356 -9.95 -9.09 -16.72
C ASN A 356 -8.72 -9.45 -17.59
N PRO A 357 -7.79 -10.28 -17.10
CA PRO A 357 -7.77 -10.97 -15.80
C PRO A 357 -7.32 -10.03 -14.66
N PHE A 358 -8.03 -9.89 -13.52
CA PHE A 358 -7.62 -8.95 -12.43
C PHE A 358 -6.31 -9.37 -11.71
N LEU A 359 -5.80 -10.59 -11.95
CA LEU A 359 -4.52 -11.07 -11.45
C LEU A 359 -3.91 -12.03 -12.47
N GLN A 360 -2.61 -11.88 -12.73
CA GLN A 360 -1.81 -12.84 -13.50
C GLN A 360 -0.43 -12.99 -12.87
N LEU A 361 0.15 -14.18 -13.01
CA LEU A 361 1.44 -14.55 -12.44
C LEU A 361 2.45 -14.81 -13.56
N PHE A 362 3.67 -14.31 -13.39
CA PHE A 362 4.76 -14.43 -14.35
C PHE A 362 6.05 -14.89 -13.67
N SER A 363 6.80 -15.76 -14.33
CA SER A 363 8.19 -16.02 -13.98
C SER A 363 9.11 -15.17 -14.85
N ILE A 364 10.12 -14.55 -14.24
CA ILE A 364 11.11 -13.74 -14.94
C ILE A 364 12.38 -14.58 -15.10
N SER A 365 12.84 -14.80 -16.34
CA SER A 365 14.16 -15.39 -16.59
C SER A 365 15.10 -14.34 -17.17
N LYS A 366 16.22 -14.12 -16.46
CA LYS A 366 17.27 -13.17 -16.86
C LYS A 366 17.97 -13.61 -18.14
N GLU A 367 18.25 -14.90 -18.28
CA GLU A 367 18.99 -15.46 -19.43
C GLU A 367 18.18 -15.38 -20.71
N SER A 368 16.87 -15.64 -20.62
CA SER A 368 15.98 -15.63 -21.77
C SER A 368 15.37 -14.25 -22.05
N LYS A 369 15.49 -13.29 -21.12
CA LYS A 369 14.84 -11.97 -21.20
C LYS A 369 13.32 -12.06 -21.43
N ARG A 370 12.71 -13.14 -20.92
CA ARG A 370 11.28 -13.42 -21.11
C ARG A 370 10.51 -13.38 -19.81
N LEU A 371 9.27 -12.91 -19.92
CA LEU A 371 8.22 -13.12 -18.93
C LEU A 371 7.34 -14.25 -19.41
N SER A 372 7.49 -15.43 -18.81
CA SER A 372 6.58 -16.54 -19.10
C SER A 372 5.41 -16.53 -18.11
N PRO A 373 4.15 -16.53 -18.59
CA PRO A 373 3.01 -16.73 -17.72
C PRO A 373 3.13 -18.06 -16.98
N VAL A 374 2.82 -18.07 -15.69
CA VAL A 374 2.75 -19.31 -14.91
C VAL A 374 1.44 -20.02 -15.25
N GLU A 375 1.49 -20.97 -16.20
CA GLU A 375 0.31 -21.62 -16.80
C GLU A 375 -0.62 -22.29 -15.77
N ALA A 376 -0.07 -22.84 -14.68
CA ALA A 376 -0.85 -23.45 -13.60
C ALA A 376 -1.84 -22.46 -12.95
N ALA A 377 -1.49 -21.16 -12.93
CA ALA A 377 -2.35 -20.10 -12.43
C ALA A 377 -3.43 -19.68 -13.44
N SER A 378 -3.09 -19.68 -14.72
CA SER A 378 -4.00 -19.32 -15.81
C SER A 378 -5.28 -20.18 -15.82
N ALA A 379 -5.17 -21.47 -15.51
CA ALA A 379 -6.32 -22.38 -15.45
C ALA A 379 -7.30 -22.03 -14.31
N ALA A 380 -6.80 -21.71 -13.11
CA ALA A 380 -7.62 -21.24 -11.99
C ALA A 380 -8.32 -19.89 -12.29
N PHE A 381 -7.73 -19.08 -13.17
CA PHE A 381 -8.35 -17.83 -13.65
C PHE A 381 -9.42 -18.05 -14.74
N THR A 382 -9.63 -19.27 -15.23
CA THR A 382 -10.76 -19.56 -16.13
C THR A 382 -12.09 -19.56 -15.35
N ASP A 383 -12.09 -20.10 -14.12
CA ASP A 383 -13.22 -19.98 -13.18
C ASP A 383 -13.47 -18.52 -12.79
N PHE A 384 -12.40 -17.73 -12.68
CA PHE A 384 -12.47 -16.30 -12.48
C PHE A 384 -13.17 -15.55 -13.63
N ARG A 385 -13.02 -16.00 -14.89
CA ARG A 385 -13.75 -15.44 -16.04
C ARG A 385 -15.26 -15.65 -15.91
N ALA A 386 -15.70 -16.81 -15.41
CA ALA A 386 -17.11 -17.10 -15.16
C ALA A 386 -17.67 -16.34 -13.95
N ALA A 387 -16.89 -16.22 -12.86
CA ALA A 387 -17.30 -15.55 -11.63
C ALA A 387 -17.23 -14.01 -11.68
N ALA A 388 -16.34 -13.44 -12.50
CA ALA A 388 -16.28 -12.00 -12.75
C ALA A 388 -17.35 -11.54 -13.75
N ALA A 389 -17.75 -12.41 -14.69
CA ALA A 389 -18.82 -12.12 -15.66
C ALA A 389 -20.21 -12.00 -15.01
N SER A 390 -20.41 -12.51 -13.78
CA SER A 390 -21.66 -12.36 -13.04
C SER A 390 -21.74 -11.06 -12.22
N ILE A 391 -20.72 -10.19 -12.30
CA ILE A 391 -20.74 -8.87 -11.67
C ILE A 391 -21.41 -7.92 -12.66
N GLU A 392 -22.71 -7.67 -12.49
CA GLU A 392 -23.40 -6.61 -13.25
C GLU A 392 -22.81 -5.24 -12.86
N LEU A 393 -22.23 -4.58 -13.85
CA LEU A 393 -21.83 -3.18 -13.77
C LEU A 393 -23.11 -2.34 -13.90
N VAL A 394 -23.56 -1.73 -12.81
CA VAL A 394 -24.56 -0.66 -12.87
C VAL A 394 -23.79 0.65 -13.02
N ASP A 395 -23.55 1.04 -14.26
CA ASP A 395 -23.07 2.38 -14.61
C ASP A 395 -24.27 3.34 -14.62
N ASP A 396 -24.73 3.78 -13.44
CA ASP A 396 -25.72 4.85 -13.33
C ASP A 396 -25.06 6.20 -12.97
N GLU A 397 -24.83 6.97 -14.04
CA GLU A 397 -24.90 8.42 -14.20
C GLU A 397 -24.04 9.40 -13.36
N GLU A 398 -22.92 9.79 -13.97
CA GLU A 398 -22.41 11.13 -14.33
C GLU A 398 -23.03 12.48 -13.84
N LYS A 399 -23.91 12.56 -12.82
CA LYS A 399 -24.44 13.86 -12.35
C LYS A 399 -24.54 13.99 -10.83
N ALA A 400 -23.41 14.26 -10.16
CA ALA A 400 -23.42 14.72 -8.76
C ALA A 400 -22.17 15.52 -8.34
N LEU A 401 -21.54 16.28 -9.24
CA LEU A 401 -20.31 17.02 -8.93
C LEU A 401 -20.52 18.44 -8.34
N ASP A 402 -21.75 18.90 -8.09
CA ASP A 402 -21.99 20.31 -7.70
C ASP A 402 -22.47 20.56 -6.26
N VAL A 403 -22.25 19.64 -5.29
CA VAL A 403 -22.81 19.83 -3.91
C VAL A 403 -21.79 19.69 -2.77
N LEU A 404 -20.48 19.61 -3.02
CA LEU A 404 -19.47 19.38 -1.97
C LEU A 404 -18.48 20.54 -1.72
N GLU A 405 -18.92 21.79 -1.83
CA GLU A 405 -18.08 22.94 -1.43
C GLU A 405 -18.44 23.63 -0.10
N ASP A 406 -19.57 23.32 0.56
CA ASP A 406 -20.04 24.18 1.67
C ASP A 406 -20.01 23.59 3.10
N GLY A 407 -19.21 22.53 3.34
CA GLY A 407 -19.28 21.77 4.60
C GLY A 407 -18.17 21.96 5.64
N LEU A 408 -17.02 22.56 5.30
CA LEU A 408 -15.82 22.52 6.17
C LEU A 408 -15.67 23.77 7.06
N LYS A 409 -16.56 23.94 8.04
CA LYS A 409 -16.33 24.85 9.17
C LYS A 409 -15.80 24.10 10.40
N LYS A 410 -14.46 24.18 10.52
CA LYS A 410 -13.59 24.05 11.71
C LYS A 410 -14.30 23.78 13.04
N LYS A 411 -13.95 22.66 13.69
CA LYS A 411 -13.88 22.58 15.16
C LYS A 411 -12.48 22.16 15.59
N LYS A 412 -11.83 23.04 16.36
CA LYS A 412 -10.49 22.89 16.93
C LYS A 412 -10.48 21.71 17.92
N ALA A 413 -9.51 20.81 17.79
CA ALA A 413 -9.21 19.83 18.82
C ALA A 413 -8.56 20.54 20.02
N ARG A 414 -9.06 20.26 21.23
CA ARG A 414 -8.43 20.69 22.49
C ARG A 414 -7.24 19.79 22.78
N THR A 415 -6.05 20.36 22.83
CA THR A 415 -4.85 19.73 23.40
C THR A 415 -4.91 19.84 24.91
N GLY A 416 -5.04 18.72 25.63
CA GLY A 416 -4.87 18.68 27.07
C GLY A 416 -3.41 18.45 27.43
N GLU A 417 -2.77 19.43 28.06
CA GLU A 417 -1.49 19.26 28.75
C GLU A 417 -1.71 18.51 30.08
N TRP A 418 -0.81 17.58 30.41
CA TRP A 418 -0.71 17.02 31.76
C TRP A 418 0.56 17.53 32.44
N ASN A 419 0.39 18.42 33.40
CA ASN A 419 1.40 18.75 34.41
C ASN A 419 0.93 18.24 35.79
N LYS A 420 1.67 17.26 36.29
CA LYS A 420 1.91 16.85 37.69
C LYS A 420 0.77 16.97 38.73
N LYS A 421 0.48 15.83 39.38
CA LYS A 421 0.81 15.62 40.80
C LYS A 421 0.78 14.12 41.14
N VAL A 422 1.89 13.64 41.69
CA VAL A 422 2.04 12.33 42.35
C VAL A 422 1.53 12.47 43.79
N PRO A 423 0.69 11.57 44.32
CA PRO A 423 0.47 11.46 45.74
C PRO A 423 1.31 10.33 46.36
N GLY A 424 2.29 10.74 47.18
CA GLY A 424 2.59 10.14 48.49
C GLY A 424 3.53 8.93 48.58
N GLU A 425 4.71 9.15 49.18
CA GLU A 425 5.31 8.24 50.15
C GLU A 425 5.91 9.05 51.31
N ASN A 426 5.44 8.72 52.52
CA ASN A 426 5.83 9.08 53.90
C ASN A 426 5.81 10.55 54.37
#